data_AF-A0A6B3I3W5-F1
#
_entry.id   AF-A0A6B3I3W5-F1
#
_cell.length_a   1.000
_cell.length_b   1.000
_cell.length_c   1.000
_cell.angle_alpha   90.00
_cell.angle_beta   90.00
_cell.angle_gamma   90.00
#
_symmetry.space_group_name_H-M   'P 1'
#
loop_
_entity.id
_entity.type
_entity.pdbx_description
1 polymer ?
#
loop_
_entity_poly.entity_id
_entity_poly.type
_entity_poly.pdbx_seq_one_letter_code
_entity_poly.pdbx_strand_id
1 'polypeptide(L)' 'HELDRAAALRRAAHALRPGGRLLVVDHGSTAPWSWNQDPDAHYPGPQEVADGIALDPAVWTVERAASPR' A
#
# COMPACT_ATOMS: atom_id res chain seq x y z
N HIS A 1 7.16 -1.01 -18.00
CA HIS A 1 7.18 0.28 -17.29
C HIS A 1 6.78 0.00 -15.86
N GLU A 2 7.63 0.33 -14.90
CA GLU A 2 7.28 0.18 -13.49
C GLU A 2 6.30 1.30 -13.11
N LEU A 3 5.28 0.98 -12.34
CA LEU A 3 4.33 1.96 -11.81
C LEU A 3 4.88 2.46 -10.48
N ASP A 4 5.07 3.77 -10.35
CA ASP A 4 5.34 4.40 -9.05
C ASP A 4 4.06 4.31 -8.18
N ARG A 5 3.98 3.22 -7.42
CA ARG A 5 2.85 2.89 -6.55
C ARG A 5 2.62 3.98 -5.51
N ALA A 6 3.69 4.48 -4.89
CA ALA A 6 3.60 5.50 -3.85
C ALA A 6 2.99 6.79 -4.42
N ALA A 7 3.44 7.24 -5.59
CA ALA A 7 2.88 8.42 -6.24
C ALA A 7 1.42 8.20 -6.68
N ALA A 8 1.05 7.01 -7.14
CA ALA A 8 -0.33 6.69 -7.51
C ALA A 8 -1.27 6.74 -6.29
N LEU A 9 -0.90 6.10 -5.18
CA LEU A 9 -1.68 6.09 -3.94
C LEU A 9 -1.78 7.48 -3.32
N ARG A 10 -0.70 8.27 -3.36
CA ARG A 10 -0.72 9.67 -2.87
C ARG A 10 -1.67 10.55 -3.68
N ARG A 11 -1.69 10.39 -5.02
CA ARG A 11 -2.66 11.07 -5.88
C ARG A 11 -4.09 10.66 -5.54
N ALA A 12 -4.34 9.37 -5.29
CA ALA A 12 -5.64 8.90 -4.86
C ALA A 12 -6.08 9.52 -3.53
N ALA A 13 -5.17 9.61 -2.55
CA ALA A 13 -5.44 10.27 -1.26
C ALA A 13 -5.84 11.74 -1.45
N HIS A 14 -5.10 12.49 -2.28
CA HIS A 14 -5.39 13.90 -2.54
C HIS A 14 -6.65 14.15 -3.37
N ALA A 15 -7.19 13.13 -4.04
CA ALA A 15 -8.44 13.23 -4.79
C ALA A 15 -9.69 13.04 -3.89
N LEU A 16 -9.52 12.63 -2.63
CA LEU A 16 -10.62 12.43 -1.70
C LEU A 16 -11.25 13.76 -1.29
N ARG A 17 -12.59 13.77 -1.19
CA ARG A 17 -13.32 14.86 -0.52
C ARG A 17 -12.99 14.85 0.99
N PRO A 18 -13.08 15.98 1.70
CA PRO A 18 -12.92 16.00 3.15
C PRO A 18 -13.80 14.95 3.85
N GLY A 19 -13.19 14.17 4.77
CA GLY A 19 -13.82 13.03 5.45
C GLY A 19 -13.78 11.70 4.67
N GLY A 20 -13.28 11.69 3.43
CA GLY A 20 -13.04 10.48 2.66
C GLY A 20 -11.94 9.60 3.25
N ARG A 21 -11.96 8.31 2.92
CA ARG A 21 -10.97 7.32 3.39
C ARG A 21 -10.31 6.64 2.20
N LEU A 22 -8.99 6.42 2.30
CA LEU A 22 -8.25 5.56 1.40
C LEU A 22 -8.13 4.17 2.02
N LEU A 23 -8.52 3.12 1.29
CA LEU A 23 -8.30 1.73 1.67
C LEU A 23 -7.39 1.08 0.62
N VAL A 24 -6.31 0.47 1.07
CA VAL A 24 -5.36 -0.25 0.21
C VAL A 24 -5.34 -1.72 0.63
N VAL A 25 -5.44 -2.61 -0.36
CA VAL A 25 -5.25 -4.05 -0.20
C VAL A 25 -4.18 -4.46 -1.19
N ASP A 26 -3.19 -5.21 -0.73
CA ASP A 26 -2.05 -5.64 -1.54
C ASP A 26 -1.77 -7.12 -1.35
N HIS A 27 -0.93 -7.67 -2.22
CA HIS A 27 -0.42 -9.01 -2.06
C HIS A 27 0.69 -9.01 -1.01
N GLY A 28 0.57 -9.86 0.01
CA GLY A 28 1.63 -10.10 1.00
C GLY A 28 2.57 -11.25 0.64
N SER A 29 2.24 -12.02 -0.40
CA SER A 29 3.03 -13.16 -0.86
C SER A 29 2.62 -13.62 -2.26
N THR A 30 3.47 -14.45 -2.84
CA THR A 30 3.11 -15.35 -3.93
C THR A 30 2.38 -16.58 -3.41
N ALA A 31 1.33 -17.03 -4.11
CA ALA A 31 0.68 -18.28 -3.77
C ALA A 31 1.66 -19.48 -3.92
N PRO A 32 1.61 -20.49 -3.02
CA PRO A 32 2.57 -21.60 -3.04
C PRO A 32 2.45 -22.51 -4.27
N TRP A 33 1.30 -22.50 -4.96
CA TRP A 33 1.09 -23.23 -6.22
C TRP A 33 1.37 -22.39 -7.47
N SER A 34 1.89 -21.16 -7.30
CA SER A 34 2.30 -20.34 -8.44
C SER A 34 3.48 -20.98 -9.17
N TRP A 35 3.39 -21.05 -10.49
CA TRP A 35 4.48 -21.32 -11.42
C TRP A 35 5.57 -20.25 -11.46
N ASN A 36 5.27 -19.01 -11.04
CA ASN A 36 6.24 -17.94 -10.89
C ASN A 36 6.55 -17.75 -9.41
N GLN A 37 7.73 -18.21 -8.98
CA GLN A 37 8.25 -18.10 -7.62
C GLN A 37 9.51 -17.21 -7.63
N ASP A 38 9.36 -16.01 -8.19
CA ASP A 38 10.45 -15.04 -8.27
C ASP A 38 10.99 -14.74 -6.85
N PRO A 39 12.24 -15.14 -6.53
CA PRO A 39 12.81 -14.93 -5.21
C PRO A 39 13.09 -13.45 -4.91
N ASP A 40 13.15 -12.61 -5.94
CA ASP A 40 13.41 -11.18 -5.81
C ASP A 40 12.10 -10.37 -5.71
N ALA A 41 10.94 -11.03 -5.75
CA ALA A 41 9.65 -10.38 -5.60
C ALA A 41 9.49 -9.78 -4.20
N HIS A 42 9.43 -8.45 -4.14
CA HIS A 42 9.16 -7.72 -2.92
C HIS A 42 7.66 -7.46 -2.74
N TYR A 43 7.11 -7.93 -1.61
CA TYR A 43 5.74 -7.69 -1.18
C TYR A 43 5.77 -6.74 0.02
N PRO A 44 5.48 -5.44 -0.15
CA PRO A 44 5.61 -4.49 0.94
C PRO A 44 4.59 -4.79 2.04
N GLY A 45 5.04 -4.71 3.29
CA GLY A 45 4.16 -4.83 4.44
C GLY A 45 3.15 -3.67 4.50
N PRO A 46 2.00 -3.82 5.18
CA PRO A 46 1.02 -2.74 5.31
C PRO A 46 1.59 -1.44 5.90
N GLN A 47 2.54 -1.54 6.84
CA GLN A 47 3.22 -0.37 7.41
C GLN A 47 4.19 0.26 6.40
N GLU A 48 4.95 -0.54 5.66
CA GLU A 48 5.85 -0.05 4.61
C GLU A 48 5.07 0.68 3.51
N VAL A 49 3.89 0.17 3.13
CA VAL A 49 2.98 0.85 2.22
C VAL A 49 2.54 2.19 2.82
N ALA A 50 2.03 2.22 4.06
CA ALA A 50 1.57 3.44 4.69
C ALA A 50 2.65 4.52 4.77
N ASP A 51 3.86 4.14 5.19
CA ASP A 51 5.02 5.03 5.29
C ASP A 51 5.45 5.53 3.90
N GLY A 52 5.44 4.65 2.89
CA GLY A 52 5.83 4.97 1.51
C GLY A 52 4.90 5.96 0.81
N ILE A 53 3.60 6.02 1.17
CA ILE A 53 2.69 7.04 0.63
C ILE A 53 3.12 8.43 1.11
N ALA A 54 3.74 8.54 2.30
CA ALA A 54 4.26 9.78 2.87
C ALA A 54 3.22 10.92 2.94
N LEU A 55 2.04 10.61 3.49
CA LEU A 55 1.01 11.61 3.77
C LEU A 55 1.36 12.40 5.04
N ASP A 56 0.99 13.69 5.07
CA ASP A 56 1.21 14.54 6.25
C ASP A 56 0.45 13.98 7.47
N PRO A 57 1.15 13.57 8.55
CA PRO A 57 0.51 13.00 9.74
C PRO A 57 -0.34 14.02 10.52
N ALA A 58 -0.20 15.33 10.26
CA ALA A 58 -1.09 16.34 10.83
C ALA A 58 -2.49 16.32 10.19
N VAL A 59 -2.61 15.75 8.99
CA VAL A 59 -3.86 15.71 8.19
C VAL A 59 -4.42 14.30 8.09
N TRP A 60 -3.54 13.29 8.07
CA TRP A 60 -3.90 11.89 7.82
C TRP A 60 -3.55 10.99 8.99
N THR A 61 -4.50 10.16 9.40
CA THR A 61 -4.32 9.13 10.44
C THR A 61 -4.32 7.74 9.81
N VAL A 62 -3.34 6.91 10.18
CA VAL A 62 -3.37 5.48 9.85
C VAL A 62 -4.28 4.76 10.85
N GLU A 63 -5.51 4.49 10.42
CA GLU A 63 -6.51 3.76 11.23
C GLU A 63 -6.13 2.29 11.42
N ARG A 64 -5.48 1.68 10.42
CA ARG A 64 -5.02 0.28 10.44
C ARG A 64 -3.92 0.04 9.42
N ALA A 65 -2.85 -0.62 9.86
CA ALA A 65 -1.83 -1.24 9.01
C ALA A 65 -1.52 -2.63 9.58
N ALA A 66 -2.11 -3.68 9.00
CA ALA A 66 -1.99 -5.04 9.52
C ALA A 66 -2.10 -6.07 8.40
N SER A 67 -1.30 -7.13 8.49
CA SER A 67 -1.43 -8.34 7.68
C SER A 67 -2.21 -9.41 8.46
N PRO A 68 -2.85 -10.37 7.77
CA PRO A 68 -3.35 -11.57 8.42
C PRO A 68 -2.24 -12.25 9.23
N ARG A 69 -2.61 -12.86 10.35
CA ARG A 69 -1.71 -13.73 11.12
C ARG A 69 -1.56 -15.08 10.43
#